data_AF-A0AAX7SEH3-F1
#
_entry.id   AF-A0AAX7SEH3-F1
#
_cell.length_a   1.000
_cell.length_b   1.000
_cell.length_c   1.000
_cell.angle_alpha   90.00
_cell.angle_beta   90.00
_cell.angle_gamma   90.00
#
_symmetry.space_group_name_H-M   'P 1'
#
loop_
_entity.id
_entity.type
_entity.pdbx_description
1 polymer ?
#
loop_
_entity_poly.entity_id
_entity_poly.type
_entity_poly.pdbx_seq_one_letter_code
_entity_poly.pdbx_strand_id
1 'polypeptide(L)'
;MSPNKDIKFPPLTPSQKTRLTYEYNLQSYTAQTSEEGHEEESAGGVSVQPCATRKCWTGGSYFYAGPNRKPQLLMQLENYVSKELHTIDPHEPKFQELKLQVYRNAFECFITAFKTYQPLLSAIKKEYENTFVHQGEQIKKLEPLQSHLRLVTEECDRKIQARWAEEQAEIAALKMEKQKLKEESEAMRKREKTVQAVVDHLQSELSDQYLQYREERDARRLLIWQLNDMTRSSVKEQRSADKSTDWKDPVELQLALKVCREDLRKAQEKLNRMNAEYWGVVPQCDWDALEQKHQRTELQLKTLQDDFDQLKSEYDTLLELHKRGSMQAKTHVSTSVQTDESGSQQQSHIQSQQQEEPVTSDAPESNMFPVHESREAQRTTYFGEETDPRLASSQGEAGNSGDPISS
;
A
#
# COMPACT_ATOMS: atom_id res chain seq x y z
N MET A 1 38.76 11.53 -2.47
CA MET A 1 38.64 12.98 -2.20
C MET A 1 37.19 13.36 -2.41
N SER A 2 36.57 13.94 -1.39
CA SER A 2 35.13 13.98 -1.08
C SER A 2 34.21 14.59 -2.15
N PRO A 3 32.93 14.19 -2.19
CA PRO A 3 31.86 15.02 -2.71
C PRO A 3 30.91 15.48 -1.58
N ASN A 4 30.88 16.78 -1.30
CA ASN A 4 29.72 17.43 -0.67
C ASN A 4 28.98 18.19 -1.78
N LYS A 5 27.75 17.78 -2.06
CA LYS A 5 26.78 18.59 -2.81
C LYS A 5 25.55 18.72 -1.92
N ASP A 6 25.34 19.93 -1.40
CA ASP A 6 24.16 20.29 -0.62
C ASP A 6 22.92 20.24 -1.50
N ILE A 7 22.06 19.25 -1.25
CA ILE A 7 20.73 19.15 -1.85
C ILE A 7 19.80 20.06 -1.07
N LYS A 8 19.42 21.19 -1.67
CA LYS A 8 18.46 22.14 -1.09
C LYS A 8 17.04 21.72 -1.47
N PHE A 9 16.28 21.21 -0.50
CA PHE A 9 14.87 20.87 -0.69
C PHE A 9 13.96 22.11 -0.68
N PRO A 10 12.84 22.09 -1.40
CA PRO A 10 11.86 23.19 -1.40
C PRO A 10 11.22 23.38 -0.01
N PRO A 11 10.78 24.61 0.33
CA PRO A 11 10.18 24.90 1.63
C PRO A 11 8.85 24.14 1.81
N LEU A 12 8.71 23.48 2.96
CA LEU A 12 7.51 22.74 3.33
C LEU A 12 6.29 23.66 3.43
N THR A 13 5.15 23.16 2.94
CA THR A 13 3.86 23.85 3.05
C THR A 13 3.37 23.88 4.51
N PRO A 14 2.50 24.83 4.90
CA PRO A 14 2.02 24.96 6.27
C PRO A 14 1.37 23.68 6.84
N SER A 15 0.75 22.84 6.00
CA SER A 15 0.14 21.57 6.44
C SER A 15 1.16 20.46 6.73
N GLN A 16 2.32 20.48 6.06
CA GLN A 16 3.42 19.55 6.33
C GLN A 16 4.15 19.89 7.64
N LYS A 17 4.22 21.19 8.01
CA LYS A 17 4.74 21.62 9.32
C LYS A 17 3.87 21.14 10.48
N THR A 18 2.55 21.02 10.29
CA THR A 18 1.62 20.56 11.33
C THR A 18 1.71 19.05 11.56
N ARG A 19 1.97 18.23 10.51
CA ARG A 19 2.23 16.79 10.67
C ARG A 19 3.52 16.52 11.45
N LEU A 20 4.60 17.27 11.19
CA LEU A 20 5.87 17.09 11.91
C LEU A 20 5.79 17.50 13.39
N THR A 21 4.98 18.51 13.73
CA THR A 21 4.78 18.90 15.14
C THR A 21 3.87 17.93 15.90
N TYR A 22 3.00 17.19 15.21
CA TYR A 22 2.20 16.13 15.83
C TYR A 22 2.98 14.83 16.00
N GLU A 23 3.82 14.44 15.03
CA GLU A 23 4.70 13.27 15.16
C GLU A 23 5.79 13.46 16.21
N TYR A 24 6.40 14.66 16.30
CA TYR A 24 7.42 14.94 17.32
C TYR A 24 6.85 14.96 18.75
N ASN A 25 5.57 15.32 18.92
CA ASN A 25 4.89 15.29 20.22
C ASN A 25 4.31 13.90 20.56
N LEU A 26 4.10 13.00 19.61
CA LEU A 26 3.77 11.60 19.94
C LEU A 26 5.01 10.84 20.42
N GLN A 27 6.19 11.18 19.88
CA GLN A 27 7.46 10.49 20.20
C GLN A 27 8.06 10.90 21.56
N SER A 28 7.65 12.04 22.13
CA SER A 28 8.10 12.52 23.45
C SER A 28 7.30 11.97 24.64
N TYR A 29 6.16 11.30 24.41
CA TYR A 29 5.32 10.73 25.47
C TYR A 29 5.34 9.19 25.57
N THR A 30 6.04 8.50 24.67
CA THR A 30 6.13 7.02 24.66
C THR A 30 7.44 6.44 25.20
N ALA A 31 8.29 7.25 25.83
CA ALA A 31 9.54 6.78 26.43
C ALA A 31 9.63 7.16 27.91
N GLN A 32 8.84 6.50 28.76
CA GLN A 32 9.13 6.22 30.17
C GLN A 32 7.94 5.47 30.80
N THR A 33 8.05 4.15 30.97
CA THR A 33 7.70 3.37 32.18
C THR A 33 7.55 1.87 31.86
N SER A 34 8.60 1.11 32.13
CA SER A 34 8.66 -0.34 32.40
C SER A 34 10.10 -0.58 32.87
N GLU A 35 10.33 -0.54 34.18
CA GLU A 35 10.46 -1.68 35.11
C GLU A 35 11.92 -2.09 35.35
N GLU A 36 12.38 -1.92 36.61
CA GLU A 36 13.07 -2.90 37.47
C GLU A 36 14.16 -2.27 38.34
N GLY A 37 14.19 -2.65 39.63
CA GLY A 37 15.44 -2.78 40.37
C GLY A 37 15.46 -2.24 41.81
N HIS A 38 15.30 -3.19 42.74
CA HIS A 38 16.01 -3.31 44.02
C HIS A 38 15.60 -2.48 45.26
N GLU A 39 15.01 -3.26 46.17
CA GLU A 39 15.29 -3.32 47.62
C GLU A 39 16.65 -2.73 48.04
N GLU A 40 16.64 -1.79 48.99
CA GLU A 40 17.54 -1.82 50.14
C GLU A 40 17.00 -0.92 51.27
N GLU A 41 17.33 -1.36 52.48
CA GLU A 41 16.78 -0.96 53.77
C GLU A 41 17.06 0.50 54.15
N SER A 42 16.06 1.18 54.75
CA SER A 42 16.34 2.29 55.64
C SER A 42 15.32 2.38 56.77
N ALA A 43 15.81 2.10 57.96
CA ALA A 43 15.10 2.12 59.22
C ALA A 43 14.61 3.53 59.57
N GLY A 44 13.29 3.68 59.71
CA GLY A 44 12.64 4.89 60.20
C GLY A 44 11.34 4.53 60.90
N GLY A 45 11.44 4.00 62.11
CA GLY A 45 10.31 3.53 62.90
C GLY A 45 9.39 4.67 63.34
N VAL A 46 8.15 4.68 62.81
CA VAL A 46 7.00 5.31 63.46
C VAL A 46 6.00 4.20 63.76
N SER A 47 6.07 3.74 65.01
CA SER A 47 5.20 2.75 65.60
C SER A 47 3.78 3.31 65.75
N VAL A 48 2.85 2.86 64.91
CA VAL A 48 1.42 2.90 65.22
C VAL A 48 1.00 1.50 65.61
N GLN A 49 0.81 1.37 66.92
CA GLN A 49 0.53 0.15 67.67
C GLN A 49 -0.74 -0.56 67.15
N PRO A 50 -0.68 -1.82 66.68
CA PRO A 50 -1.87 -2.61 66.44
C PRO A 50 -2.33 -3.21 67.77
N CYS A 51 -3.23 -2.51 68.46
CA CYS A 51 -4.01 -3.11 69.54
C CYS A 51 -5.05 -4.08 68.94
N ALA A 52 -4.61 -5.29 68.63
CA ALA A 52 -5.52 -6.41 68.42
C ALA A 52 -4.92 -7.66 69.07
N THR A 53 -4.91 -7.67 70.41
CA THR A 53 -4.88 -8.94 71.15
C THR A 53 -6.06 -9.76 70.64
N ARG A 54 -5.77 -10.86 69.94
CA ARG A 54 -6.74 -11.87 69.56
C ARG A 54 -7.24 -12.55 70.85
N LYS A 55 -8.11 -11.87 71.58
CA LYS A 55 -8.92 -12.49 72.63
C LYS A 55 -9.94 -13.34 71.90
N CYS A 56 -9.73 -14.64 71.92
CA CYS A 56 -10.78 -15.59 71.63
C CYS A 56 -11.87 -15.37 72.68
N TRP A 57 -12.97 -14.71 72.30
CA TRP A 57 -14.17 -14.68 73.12
C TRP A 57 -14.87 -16.04 72.96
N THR A 58 -14.25 -17.11 73.46
CA THR A 58 -14.98 -18.31 73.83
C THR A 58 -15.66 -17.99 75.16
N GLY A 59 -16.79 -17.29 75.07
CA GLY A 59 -17.38 -16.62 76.22
C GLY A 59 -18.84 -16.29 76.00
N GLY A 60 -19.63 -17.25 75.52
CA GLY A 60 -21.09 -17.21 75.58
C GLY A 60 -21.57 -17.49 76.99
N SER A 61 -21.24 -16.62 77.94
CA SER A 61 -21.86 -16.61 79.26
C SER A 61 -22.70 -15.35 79.40
N TYR A 62 -24.01 -15.54 79.26
CA TYR A 62 -25.01 -14.57 79.61
C TYR A 62 -25.05 -14.41 81.14
N PHE A 63 -24.11 -13.66 81.73
CA PHE A 63 -24.02 -13.54 83.19
C PHE A 63 -25.17 -12.76 83.87
N TYR A 64 -26.16 -12.26 83.12
CA TYR A 64 -27.37 -11.63 83.68
C TYR A 64 -28.71 -12.05 83.03
N ALA A 65 -28.70 -13.04 82.12
CA ALA A 65 -29.92 -13.66 81.61
C ALA A 65 -29.63 -15.16 81.38
N GLY A 66 -30.40 -16.08 81.95
CA GLY A 66 -30.05 -17.52 81.90
C GLY A 66 -29.74 -18.06 80.50
N PRO A 67 -29.00 -19.18 80.38
CA PRO A 67 -28.37 -19.69 79.13
C PRO A 67 -29.28 -19.96 77.93
N ASN A 68 -30.60 -19.73 78.04
CA ASN A 68 -31.61 -19.90 76.99
C ASN A 68 -32.53 -18.68 76.81
N ARG A 69 -32.21 -17.50 77.32
CA ARG A 69 -33.08 -16.32 77.21
C ARG A 69 -32.42 -15.18 76.44
N LYS A 70 -32.69 -15.14 75.14
CA LYS A 70 -32.41 -13.98 74.29
C LYS A 70 -33.17 -12.75 74.81
N PRO A 71 -32.55 -11.56 74.89
CA PRO A 71 -33.26 -10.34 75.26
C PRO A 71 -34.47 -10.11 74.35
N GLN A 72 -35.63 -9.79 74.93
CA GLN A 72 -36.89 -9.65 74.18
C GLN A 72 -36.79 -8.60 73.06
N LEU A 73 -36.11 -7.48 73.32
CA LEU A 73 -35.86 -6.43 72.33
C LEU A 73 -35.09 -6.95 71.11
N LEU A 74 -34.03 -7.74 71.32
CA LEU A 74 -33.21 -8.28 70.24
C LEU A 74 -34.03 -9.26 69.38
N MET A 75 -34.86 -10.10 70.01
CA MET A 75 -35.75 -11.03 69.31
C MET A 75 -36.82 -10.31 68.49
N GLN A 76 -37.35 -9.18 69.00
CA GLN A 76 -38.30 -8.34 68.27
C GLN A 76 -37.66 -7.67 67.07
N LEU A 77 -36.45 -7.12 67.22
CA LEU A 77 -35.72 -6.47 66.13
C LEU A 77 -35.33 -7.45 65.02
N GLU A 78 -34.85 -8.65 65.36
CA GLU A 78 -34.52 -9.67 64.36
C GLU A 78 -35.75 -10.18 63.61
N ASN A 79 -36.87 -10.35 64.31
CA ASN A 79 -38.13 -10.70 63.67
C ASN A 79 -38.63 -9.58 62.75
N TYR A 80 -38.47 -8.31 63.14
CA TYR A 80 -38.79 -7.14 62.32
C TYR A 80 -37.92 -7.12 61.06
N VAL A 81 -36.60 -7.17 61.21
CA VAL A 81 -35.64 -7.19 60.10
C VAL A 81 -35.93 -8.35 59.15
N SER A 82 -36.12 -9.57 59.68
CA SER A 82 -36.41 -10.73 58.84
C SER A 82 -37.70 -10.56 58.04
N LYS A 83 -38.79 -10.08 58.67
CA LYS A 83 -40.06 -9.86 57.97
C LYS A 83 -39.95 -8.79 56.89
N GLU A 84 -39.37 -7.64 57.22
CA GLU A 84 -39.24 -6.51 56.29
C GLU A 84 -38.27 -6.82 55.13
N LEU A 85 -37.20 -7.60 55.36
CA LEU A 85 -36.34 -8.07 54.29
C LEU A 85 -37.02 -9.07 53.35
N HIS A 86 -37.93 -9.91 53.85
CA HIS A 86 -38.71 -10.83 53.00
C HIS A 86 -39.78 -10.11 52.18
N THR A 87 -40.17 -8.89 52.57
CA THR A 87 -41.13 -8.07 51.81
C THR A 87 -40.49 -7.27 50.67
N ILE A 88 -39.16 -7.10 50.66
CA ILE A 88 -38.46 -6.38 49.60
C ILE A 88 -38.09 -7.35 48.47
N ASP A 89 -38.41 -6.98 47.22
CA ASP A 89 -38.06 -7.77 46.03
C ASP A 89 -36.56 -7.69 45.72
N PRO A 90 -35.83 -8.83 45.64
CA PRO A 90 -34.43 -8.88 45.25
C PRO A 90 -34.11 -8.27 43.88
N HIS A 91 -35.09 -8.17 42.97
CA HIS A 91 -34.89 -7.64 41.62
C HIS A 91 -35.09 -6.12 41.50
N GLU A 92 -35.43 -5.43 42.59
CA GLU A 92 -35.65 -4.00 42.55
C GLU A 92 -34.31 -3.23 42.41
N PRO A 93 -34.19 -2.25 41.50
CA PRO A 93 -32.93 -1.52 41.29
C PRO A 93 -32.45 -0.74 42.53
N LYS A 94 -33.34 -0.48 43.49
CA LYS A 94 -33.03 0.16 44.78
C LYS A 94 -32.99 -0.84 45.95
N PHE A 95 -32.88 -2.14 45.67
CA PHE A 95 -32.88 -3.20 46.69
C PHE A 95 -31.89 -2.93 47.83
N GLN A 96 -30.67 -2.51 47.50
CA GLN A 96 -29.64 -2.22 48.51
C GLN A 96 -30.00 -1.01 49.39
N GLU A 97 -30.65 0.00 48.80
CA GLU A 97 -31.07 1.23 49.49
C GLU A 97 -32.25 0.93 50.43
N LEU A 98 -33.21 0.12 49.97
CA LEU A 98 -34.35 -0.35 50.76
C LEU A 98 -33.90 -1.28 51.90
N LYS A 99 -32.97 -2.20 51.62
CA LYS A 99 -32.35 -3.06 52.63
C LYS A 99 -31.64 -2.23 53.70
N LEU A 100 -30.86 -1.22 53.31
CA LEU A 100 -30.20 -0.31 54.24
C LEU A 100 -31.23 0.44 55.11
N GLN A 101 -32.36 0.82 54.55
CA GLN A 101 -33.44 1.51 55.28
C GLN A 101 -34.04 0.64 56.38
N VAL A 102 -34.27 -0.65 56.13
CA VAL A 102 -34.74 -1.61 57.16
C VAL A 102 -33.74 -1.72 58.32
N TYR A 103 -32.45 -1.82 58.02
CA TYR A 103 -31.42 -1.84 59.05
C TYR A 103 -31.29 -0.50 59.80
N ARG A 104 -31.45 0.64 59.12
CA ARG A 104 -31.49 1.96 59.76
C ARG A 104 -32.64 2.09 60.76
N ASN A 105 -33.83 1.61 60.37
CA ASN A 105 -35.01 1.63 61.25
C ASN A 105 -34.82 0.71 62.46
N ALA A 106 -34.30 -0.52 62.25
CA ALA A 106 -34.00 -1.43 63.33
C ALA A 106 -32.93 -0.87 64.29
N PHE A 107 -31.91 -0.19 63.76
CA PHE A 107 -30.87 0.44 64.56
C PHE A 107 -31.39 1.67 65.32
N GLU A 108 -32.33 2.43 64.77
CA GLU A 108 -33.01 3.52 65.48
C GLU A 108 -33.83 3.00 66.67
N CYS A 109 -34.60 1.93 66.47
CA CYS A 109 -35.32 1.23 67.54
C CYS A 109 -34.36 0.67 68.60
N PHE A 110 -33.16 0.22 68.20
CA PHE A 110 -32.12 -0.22 69.12
C PHE A 110 -31.57 0.95 69.94
N ILE A 111 -31.17 2.05 69.29
CA ILE A 111 -30.60 3.24 69.96
C ILE A 111 -31.56 3.85 70.98
N THR A 112 -32.85 3.96 70.63
CA THR A 112 -33.89 4.53 71.50
C THR A 112 -34.16 3.70 72.76
N ALA A 113 -33.91 2.39 72.72
CA ALA A 113 -34.05 1.51 73.87
C ALA A 113 -32.87 1.60 74.87
N PHE A 114 -31.66 1.94 74.40
CA PHE A 114 -30.44 2.02 75.22
C PHE A 114 -30.11 3.45 75.66
N LYS A 115 -30.92 4.02 76.56
CA LYS A 115 -30.82 5.43 76.99
C LYS A 115 -29.43 5.88 77.48
N THR A 116 -28.68 5.03 78.17
CA THR A 116 -27.35 5.36 78.72
C THR A 116 -26.28 5.50 77.63
N TYR A 117 -26.34 4.69 76.58
CA TYR A 117 -25.37 4.67 75.48
C TYR A 117 -25.88 5.41 74.23
N GLN A 118 -27.13 5.90 74.27
CA GLN A 118 -27.80 6.59 73.19
C GLN A 118 -26.97 7.74 72.57
N PRO A 119 -26.31 8.64 73.33
CA PRO A 119 -25.54 9.73 72.73
C PRO A 119 -24.37 9.24 71.87
N LEU A 120 -23.68 8.19 72.32
CA LEU A 120 -22.56 7.59 71.60
C LEU A 120 -23.03 6.87 70.32
N LEU A 121 -24.06 6.03 70.43
CA LEU A 121 -24.57 5.28 69.27
C LEU A 121 -25.20 6.21 68.23
N SER A 122 -25.86 7.29 68.66
CA SER A 122 -26.40 8.32 67.77
C SER A 122 -25.28 9.10 67.06
N ALA A 123 -24.19 9.42 67.77
CA ALA A 123 -23.02 10.06 67.16
C ALA A 123 -22.37 9.16 66.10
N ILE A 124 -22.19 7.87 66.40
CA ILE A 124 -21.67 6.89 65.44
C ILE A 124 -22.59 6.79 64.21
N LYS A 125 -23.91 6.66 64.42
CA LYS A 125 -24.90 6.64 63.33
C LYS A 125 -24.79 7.87 62.43
N LYS A 126 -24.70 9.06 63.05
CA LYS A 126 -24.60 10.34 62.35
C LYS A 126 -23.34 10.43 61.48
N GLU A 127 -22.18 9.96 61.96
CA GLU A 127 -20.95 9.94 61.16
C GLU A 127 -21.10 9.06 59.91
N TYR A 128 -21.69 7.87 60.05
CA TYR A 128 -21.99 7.03 58.89
C TYR A 128 -22.99 7.70 57.94
N GLU A 129 -24.06 8.31 58.44
CA GLU A 129 -25.02 9.05 57.60
C GLU A 129 -24.36 10.21 56.85
N ASN A 130 -23.50 10.98 57.52
CA ASN A 130 -22.72 12.05 56.89
C ASN A 130 -21.81 11.51 55.77
N THR A 131 -21.11 10.40 56.01
CA THR A 131 -20.25 9.80 54.96
C THR A 131 -21.05 9.29 53.77
N PHE A 132 -22.25 8.72 53.98
CA PHE A 132 -23.13 8.32 52.87
C PHE A 132 -23.61 9.52 52.06
N VAL A 133 -23.98 10.63 52.72
CA VAL A 133 -24.36 11.88 52.03
C VAL A 133 -23.19 12.40 51.19
N HIS A 134 -21.99 12.46 51.78
CA HIS A 134 -20.78 12.89 51.07
C HIS A 134 -20.49 12.02 49.84
N GLN A 135 -20.55 10.69 49.97
CA GLN A 135 -20.37 9.77 48.85
C GLN A 135 -21.45 9.96 47.76
N GLY A 136 -22.71 10.14 48.15
CA GLY A 136 -23.81 10.40 47.24
C GLY A 136 -23.64 11.72 46.45
N GLU A 137 -23.14 12.76 47.11
CA GLU A 137 -22.78 14.02 46.44
C GLU A 137 -21.63 13.85 45.45
N GLN A 138 -20.61 13.07 45.80
CA GLN A 138 -19.50 12.77 44.89
C GLN A 138 -19.98 12.00 43.65
N ILE A 139 -20.88 11.03 43.80
CA ILE A 139 -21.48 10.31 42.68
C ILE A 139 -22.27 11.27 41.77
N LYS A 140 -23.09 12.17 42.36
CA LYS A 140 -23.85 13.17 41.59
C LYS A 140 -22.96 14.14 40.79
N LYS A 141 -21.76 14.45 41.27
CA LYS A 141 -20.78 15.28 40.54
C LYS A 141 -20.14 14.54 39.36
N LEU A 142 -20.09 13.20 39.38
CA LEU A 142 -19.51 12.41 38.29
C LEU A 142 -20.44 12.31 37.07
N GLU A 143 -21.75 12.31 37.28
CA GLU A 143 -22.75 12.24 36.20
C GLU A 143 -22.61 13.35 35.13
N PRO A 144 -22.51 14.66 35.48
CA PRO A 144 -22.29 15.70 34.47
C PRO A 144 -20.94 15.54 33.75
N LEU A 145 -19.90 15.07 34.44
CA LEU A 145 -18.59 14.82 33.82
C LEU A 145 -18.67 13.69 32.78
N GLN A 146 -19.39 12.60 33.09
CA GLN A 146 -19.64 11.52 32.13
C GLN A 146 -20.44 12.01 30.92
N SER A 147 -21.44 12.89 31.13
CA SER A 147 -22.21 13.47 30.03
C SER A 147 -21.34 14.38 29.12
N HIS A 148 -20.47 15.18 29.72
CA HIS A 148 -19.54 16.04 28.99
C HIS A 148 -18.52 15.21 28.20
N LEU A 149 -17.98 14.16 28.81
CA LEU A 149 -17.06 13.25 28.13
C LEU A 149 -17.73 12.61 26.90
N ARG A 150 -18.98 12.13 27.04
CA ARG A 150 -19.75 11.58 25.91
C ARG A 150 -19.90 12.59 24.77
N LEU A 151 -20.25 13.83 25.08
CA LEU A 151 -20.41 14.88 24.08
C LEU A 151 -19.09 15.20 23.37
N VAL A 152 -17.97 15.29 24.12
CA VAL A 152 -16.65 15.52 23.53
C VAL A 152 -16.23 14.35 22.64
N THR A 153 -16.51 13.10 23.06
CA THR A 153 -16.27 11.91 22.23
C THR A 153 -17.07 11.97 20.92
N GLU A 154 -18.37 12.26 20.98
CA GLU A 154 -19.22 12.40 19.80
C GLU A 154 -18.75 13.53 18.87
N GLU A 155 -18.28 14.66 19.43
CA GLU A 155 -17.75 15.76 18.64
C GLU A 155 -16.44 15.38 17.94
N CYS A 156 -15.55 14.67 18.64
CA CYS A 156 -14.31 14.14 18.08
C CYS A 156 -14.58 13.15 16.95
N ASP A 157 -15.50 12.20 17.15
CA ASP A 157 -15.89 11.21 16.14
C ASP A 157 -16.45 11.91 14.89
N ARG A 158 -17.32 12.91 15.07
CA ARG A 158 -17.84 13.72 13.96
C ARG A 158 -16.73 14.44 13.20
N LYS A 159 -15.74 15.01 13.91
CA LYS A 159 -14.59 15.69 13.27
C LYS A 159 -13.74 14.70 12.48
N ILE A 160 -13.48 13.52 13.03
CA ILE A 160 -12.71 12.46 12.36
C ILE A 160 -13.45 12.04 11.08
N GLN A 161 -14.75 11.75 11.17
CA GLN A 161 -15.56 11.37 10.02
C GLN A 161 -15.61 12.45 8.93
N ALA A 162 -15.74 13.73 9.31
CA ALA A 162 -15.73 14.84 8.37
C ALA A 162 -14.40 14.94 7.62
N ARG A 163 -13.27 14.79 8.33
CA ARG A 163 -11.93 14.77 7.71
C ARG A 163 -11.75 13.58 6.79
N TRP A 164 -12.21 12.39 7.20
CA TRP A 164 -12.18 11.20 6.36
C TRP A 164 -12.99 11.40 5.07
N ALA A 165 -14.17 12.00 5.15
CA ALA A 165 -14.99 12.28 3.97
C ALA A 165 -14.31 13.28 3.02
N GLU A 166 -13.70 14.34 3.56
CA GLU A 166 -12.92 15.33 2.80
C GLU A 166 -11.73 14.68 2.09
N GLU A 167 -10.93 13.87 2.81
CA GLU A 167 -9.79 13.14 2.25
C GLU A 167 -10.22 12.17 1.14
N GLN A 168 -11.33 11.44 1.32
CA GLN A 168 -11.83 10.52 0.28
C GLN A 168 -12.30 11.27 -0.98
N ALA A 169 -12.94 12.43 -0.82
CA ALA A 169 -13.33 13.27 -1.95
C ALA A 169 -12.11 13.82 -2.69
N GLU A 170 -11.07 14.26 -1.98
CA GLU A 170 -9.82 14.72 -2.58
C GLU A 170 -9.10 13.59 -3.31
N ILE A 171 -8.99 12.40 -2.71
CA ILE A 171 -8.40 11.22 -3.34
C ILE A 171 -9.15 10.86 -4.63
N ALA A 172 -10.49 10.91 -4.62
CA ALA A 172 -11.29 10.66 -5.80
C ALA A 172 -11.04 11.69 -6.91
N ALA A 173 -11.00 12.98 -6.56
CA ALA A 173 -10.70 14.06 -7.51
C ALA A 173 -9.30 13.90 -8.13
N LEU A 174 -8.28 13.66 -7.30
CA LEU A 174 -6.90 13.45 -7.75
C LEU A 174 -6.76 12.20 -8.63
N LYS A 175 -7.51 11.13 -8.35
CA LYS A 175 -7.53 9.93 -9.21
C LYS A 175 -8.09 10.25 -10.59
N MET A 176 -9.18 11.02 -10.67
CA MET A 176 -9.77 11.43 -11.94
C MET A 176 -8.82 12.35 -12.73
N GLU A 177 -8.19 13.31 -12.07
CA GLU A 177 -7.20 14.20 -12.71
C GLU A 177 -5.98 13.42 -13.21
N LYS A 178 -5.44 12.50 -12.40
CA LYS A 178 -4.33 11.63 -12.81
C LYS A 178 -4.67 10.84 -14.07
N GLN A 179 -5.88 10.29 -14.13
CA GLN A 179 -6.33 9.53 -15.30
C GLN A 179 -6.43 10.42 -16.53
N LYS A 180 -7.02 11.62 -16.39
CA LYS A 180 -7.12 12.61 -17.47
C LYS A 180 -5.73 13.01 -18.01
N LEU A 181 -4.79 13.33 -17.11
CA LEU A 181 -3.42 13.70 -17.50
C LEU A 181 -2.69 12.55 -18.21
N LYS A 182 -2.95 11.31 -17.81
CA LYS A 182 -2.40 10.13 -18.47
C LYS A 182 -2.93 10.01 -19.91
N GLU A 183 -4.23 10.18 -20.11
CA GLU A 183 -4.85 10.17 -21.44
C GLU A 183 -4.32 11.29 -22.33
N GLU A 184 -4.17 12.51 -21.79
CA GLU A 184 -3.56 13.63 -22.50
C GLU A 184 -2.10 13.36 -22.89
N SER A 185 -1.30 12.78 -21.99
CA SER A 185 0.08 12.39 -22.28
C SER A 185 0.17 11.35 -23.39
N GLU A 186 -0.71 10.34 -23.37
CA GLU A 186 -0.77 9.33 -24.43
C GLU A 186 -1.22 9.93 -25.76
N ALA A 187 -2.17 10.86 -25.75
CA ALA A 187 -2.61 11.57 -26.95
C ALA A 187 -1.46 12.43 -27.54
N MET A 188 -0.71 13.15 -26.70
CA MET A 188 0.46 13.92 -27.12
C MET A 188 1.54 13.01 -27.72
N ARG A 189 1.84 11.88 -27.07
CA ARG A 189 2.81 10.91 -27.59
C ARG A 189 2.40 10.32 -28.94
N LYS A 190 1.10 10.09 -29.16
CA LYS A 190 0.58 9.65 -30.46
C LYS A 190 0.80 10.73 -31.53
N ARG A 191 0.49 11.99 -31.23
CA ARG A 191 0.73 13.12 -32.16
C ARG A 191 2.21 13.26 -32.49
N GLU A 192 3.09 13.17 -31.50
CA GLU A 192 4.54 13.21 -31.68
C GLU A 192 5.00 12.13 -32.67
N LYS A 193 4.56 10.87 -32.48
CA LYS A 193 4.87 9.79 -33.43
C LYS A 193 4.37 10.06 -34.84
N THR A 194 3.16 10.62 -35.00
CA THR A 194 2.63 10.96 -36.32
C THR A 194 3.43 12.06 -37.00
N VAL A 195 3.84 13.09 -36.25
CA VAL A 195 4.67 14.17 -36.78
C VAL A 195 6.06 13.64 -37.13
N GLN A 196 6.64 12.79 -36.27
CA GLN A 196 7.93 12.17 -36.53
C GLN A 196 7.91 11.35 -37.83
N ALA A 197 6.87 10.54 -38.06
CA ALA A 197 6.72 9.78 -39.30
C ALA A 197 6.66 10.68 -40.54
N VAL A 198 6.00 11.85 -40.45
CA VAL A 198 5.97 12.83 -41.55
C VAL A 198 7.36 13.44 -41.76
N VAL A 199 8.08 13.76 -40.69
CA VAL A 199 9.45 14.27 -40.78
C VAL A 199 10.37 13.25 -41.46
N ASP A 200 10.31 11.99 -41.04
CA ASP A 200 11.12 10.91 -41.60
C ASP A 200 10.81 10.70 -43.10
N HIS A 201 9.53 10.77 -43.47
CA HIS A 201 9.11 10.67 -44.87
C HIS A 201 9.67 11.81 -45.72
N LEU A 202 9.54 13.06 -45.27
CA LEU A 202 10.05 14.23 -45.98
C LEU A 202 11.58 14.21 -46.07
N GLN A 203 12.27 13.71 -45.04
CA GLN A 203 13.72 13.51 -45.09
C GLN A 203 14.12 12.50 -46.15
N SER A 204 13.39 11.37 -46.26
CA SER A 204 13.62 10.38 -47.32
C SER A 204 13.40 10.99 -48.70
N GLU A 205 12.27 11.67 -48.92
CA GLU A 205 11.94 12.27 -50.22
C GLU A 205 12.97 13.33 -50.63
N LEU A 206 13.43 14.15 -49.69
CA LEU A 206 14.49 15.11 -49.94
C LEU A 206 15.80 14.41 -50.34
N SER A 207 16.16 13.33 -49.65
CA SER A 207 17.35 12.55 -49.98
C SER A 207 17.29 11.90 -51.37
N ASP A 208 16.11 11.40 -51.75
CA ASP A 208 15.85 10.81 -53.06
C ASP A 208 15.96 11.87 -54.16
N GLN A 209 15.41 13.06 -53.95
CA GLN A 209 15.57 14.18 -54.88
C GLN A 209 17.04 14.56 -55.05
N TYR A 210 17.81 14.67 -53.97
CA TYR A 210 19.26 14.96 -54.06
C TYR A 210 20.01 13.89 -54.85
N LEU A 211 19.65 12.61 -54.68
CA LEU A 211 20.23 11.51 -55.44
C LEU A 211 19.90 11.63 -56.94
N GLN A 212 18.64 11.88 -57.29
CA GLN A 212 18.20 12.09 -58.67
C GLN A 212 18.95 13.25 -59.34
N TYR A 213 19.10 14.39 -58.65
CA TYR A 213 19.87 15.52 -59.18
C TYR A 213 21.33 15.17 -59.45
N ARG A 214 21.94 14.36 -58.58
CA ARG A 214 23.31 13.89 -58.76
C ARG A 214 23.44 12.95 -59.95
N GLU A 215 22.53 11.98 -60.07
CA GLU A 215 22.48 11.03 -61.18
C GLU A 215 22.25 11.74 -62.52
N GLU A 216 21.32 12.71 -62.57
CA GLU A 216 21.12 13.54 -63.75
C GLU A 216 22.39 14.31 -64.13
N ARG A 217 23.06 14.91 -63.15
CA ARG A 217 24.30 15.65 -63.39
C ARG A 217 25.40 14.73 -63.93
N ASP A 218 25.53 13.53 -63.38
CA ASP A 218 26.53 12.55 -63.81
C ASP A 218 26.18 12.00 -65.22
N ALA A 219 24.89 11.77 -65.53
CA ALA A 219 24.40 11.41 -66.86
C ALA A 219 24.66 12.52 -67.89
N ARG A 220 24.39 13.80 -67.55
CA ARG A 220 24.71 14.95 -68.40
C ARG A 220 26.21 15.05 -68.67
N ARG A 221 27.04 14.83 -67.65
CA ARG A 221 28.50 14.82 -67.81
C ARG A 221 28.96 13.71 -68.75
N LEU A 222 28.40 12.51 -68.61
CA LEU A 222 28.69 11.38 -69.49
C LEU A 222 28.26 11.67 -70.93
N LEU A 223 27.06 12.22 -71.14
CA LEU A 223 26.57 12.62 -72.46
C LEU A 223 27.46 13.68 -73.12
N ILE A 224 27.89 14.70 -72.37
CA ILE A 224 28.84 15.71 -72.87
C ILE A 224 30.17 15.05 -73.25
N TRP A 225 30.67 14.13 -72.43
CA TRP A 225 31.89 13.39 -72.73
C TRP A 225 31.74 12.55 -74.01
N GLN A 226 30.64 11.78 -74.14
CA GLN A 226 30.33 11.00 -75.34
C GLN A 226 30.17 11.90 -76.57
N LEU A 227 29.48 13.04 -76.46
CA LEU A 227 29.30 13.98 -77.56
C LEU A 227 30.63 14.60 -77.99
N ASN A 228 31.51 14.92 -77.05
CA ASN A 228 32.86 15.39 -77.36
C ASN A 228 33.71 14.30 -78.01
N ASP A 229 33.62 13.06 -77.55
CA ASP A 229 34.33 11.93 -78.16
C ASP A 229 33.79 11.59 -79.55
N MET A 230 32.47 11.61 -79.73
CA MET A 230 31.79 11.53 -81.03
C MET A 230 32.18 12.68 -81.93
N THR A 231 32.25 13.93 -81.44
CA THR A 231 32.70 15.06 -82.26
C THR A 231 34.18 14.89 -82.64
N ARG A 232 35.00 14.32 -81.75
CA ARG A 232 36.42 14.06 -82.02
C ARG A 232 36.63 12.88 -82.98
N SER A 233 35.79 11.85 -82.92
CA SER A 233 35.78 10.72 -83.85
C SER A 233 35.10 11.09 -85.17
N SER A 234 34.00 11.82 -85.17
CA SER A 234 33.38 12.40 -86.37
C SER A 234 34.31 13.40 -87.03
N VAL A 235 35.07 14.25 -86.35
CA VAL A 235 36.12 15.06 -87.02
C VAL A 235 37.21 14.16 -87.65
N LYS A 236 37.44 12.96 -87.14
CA LYS A 236 38.30 11.93 -87.79
C LYS A 236 37.58 11.18 -88.92
N GLU A 237 36.26 11.03 -88.85
CA GLU A 237 35.40 10.16 -89.68
C GLU A 237 34.53 10.94 -90.69
N GLN A 238 34.44 12.28 -90.61
CA GLN A 238 33.99 13.18 -91.68
C GLN A 238 35.02 13.24 -92.83
N ARG A 239 36.10 12.47 -92.69
CA ARG A 239 36.94 12.01 -93.79
C ARG A 239 36.42 10.72 -94.46
N SER A 240 35.30 10.14 -94.01
CA SER A 240 34.72 8.87 -94.48
C SER A 240 33.22 8.72 -94.14
N ALA A 241 32.33 9.21 -95.03
CA ALA A 241 30.89 8.88 -95.22
C ALA A 241 29.92 9.27 -94.06
N ASP A 242 28.81 10.00 -94.25
CA ASP A 242 27.67 10.01 -95.19
C ASP A 242 26.58 8.93 -94.90
N LYS A 243 25.45 9.41 -94.34
CA LYS A 243 24.06 8.89 -94.29
C LYS A 243 23.68 7.66 -93.44
N SER A 244 22.63 7.84 -92.62
CA SER A 244 21.25 7.34 -92.85
C SER A 244 20.42 7.55 -91.58
N THR A 245 19.52 8.53 -91.51
CA THR A 245 18.06 8.42 -91.79
C THR A 245 17.43 7.10 -91.33
N ASP A 246 17.11 7.03 -90.04
CA ASP A 246 16.41 5.95 -89.33
C ASP A 246 14.90 6.01 -89.64
N TRP A 247 14.46 5.28 -90.67
CA TRP A 247 13.06 4.94 -90.87
C TRP A 247 12.80 3.59 -90.19
N LYS A 248 12.28 3.62 -88.95
CA LYS A 248 11.86 2.39 -88.26
C LYS A 248 10.70 1.73 -89.00
N ASP A 249 10.91 0.46 -89.33
CA ASP A 249 10.01 -0.40 -90.07
C ASP A 249 8.65 -0.54 -89.34
N PRO A 250 7.51 -0.28 -90.01
CA PRO A 250 6.18 -0.52 -89.44
C PRO A 250 5.99 -1.91 -88.81
N VAL A 251 6.75 -2.92 -89.26
CA VAL A 251 6.73 -4.28 -88.72
C VAL A 251 7.33 -4.35 -87.31
N GLU A 252 8.40 -3.60 -87.03
CA GLU A 252 9.02 -3.54 -85.70
C GLU A 252 8.08 -2.92 -84.68
N LEU A 253 7.33 -1.88 -85.08
CA LEU A 253 6.33 -1.24 -84.23
C LEU A 253 5.16 -2.20 -83.91
N GLN A 254 4.72 -3.00 -84.89
CA GLN A 254 3.71 -4.03 -84.66
C GLN A 254 4.20 -5.15 -83.74
N LEU A 255 5.48 -5.54 -83.85
CA LEU A 255 6.09 -6.53 -82.98
C LEU A 255 6.18 -6.01 -81.55
N ALA A 256 6.65 -4.77 -81.36
CA ALA A 256 6.71 -4.11 -80.05
C ALA A 256 5.31 -4.00 -79.40
N LEU A 257 4.29 -3.64 -80.19
CA LEU A 257 2.92 -3.55 -79.70
C LEU A 257 2.38 -4.91 -79.25
N LYS A 258 2.68 -6.00 -79.98
CA LYS A 258 2.32 -7.37 -79.56
C LYS A 258 2.99 -7.76 -78.24
N VAL A 259 4.29 -7.47 -78.10
CA VAL A 259 5.05 -7.71 -76.87
C VAL A 259 4.44 -6.94 -75.69
N CYS A 260 4.15 -5.64 -75.86
CA CYS A 260 3.51 -4.85 -74.81
C CYS A 260 2.13 -5.41 -74.39
N ARG A 261 1.34 -5.95 -75.33
CA ARG A 261 0.04 -6.57 -75.01
C ARG A 261 0.20 -7.87 -74.24
N GLU A 262 1.21 -8.67 -74.57
CA GLU A 262 1.51 -9.91 -73.83
C GLU A 262 2.03 -9.61 -72.43
N ASP A 263 2.89 -8.61 -72.28
CA ASP A 263 3.41 -8.21 -70.98
C ASP A 263 2.32 -7.61 -70.08
N LEU A 264 1.39 -6.83 -70.67
CA LEU A 264 0.20 -6.37 -69.95
C LEU A 264 -0.66 -7.55 -69.46
N ARG A 265 -0.87 -8.57 -70.30
CA ARG A 265 -1.63 -9.77 -69.92
C ARG A 265 -0.93 -10.51 -68.78
N LYS A 266 0.38 -10.72 -68.88
CA LYS A 266 1.18 -11.38 -67.81
C LYS A 266 1.13 -10.58 -66.51
N ALA A 267 1.21 -9.26 -66.57
CA ALA A 267 1.10 -8.41 -65.39
C ALA A 267 -0.30 -8.50 -64.75
N GLN A 268 -1.36 -8.51 -65.56
CA GLN A 268 -2.74 -8.70 -65.08
C GLN A 268 -2.94 -10.08 -64.45
N GLU A 269 -2.40 -11.15 -65.06
CA GLU A 269 -2.45 -12.50 -64.49
C GLU A 269 -1.71 -12.59 -63.15
N LYS A 270 -0.54 -11.94 -63.03
CA LYS A 270 0.21 -11.88 -61.77
C LYS A 270 -0.55 -11.09 -60.68
N LEU A 271 -1.18 -9.97 -61.05
CA LEU A 271 -2.01 -9.19 -60.14
C LEU A 271 -3.24 -10.00 -59.67
N ASN A 272 -3.90 -10.70 -60.59
CA ASN A 272 -5.04 -11.55 -60.25
C ASN A 272 -4.63 -12.70 -59.34
N ARG A 273 -3.46 -13.31 -59.57
CA ARG A 273 -2.89 -14.35 -58.70
C ARG A 273 -2.63 -13.81 -57.30
N MET A 274 -1.96 -12.66 -57.19
CA MET A 274 -1.69 -12.03 -55.90
C MET A 274 -2.99 -11.65 -55.19
N ASN A 275 -3.98 -11.10 -55.88
CA ASN A 275 -5.29 -10.82 -55.29
C ASN A 275 -5.95 -12.10 -54.77
N ALA A 276 -5.93 -13.20 -55.52
CA ALA A 276 -6.51 -14.46 -55.07
C ALA A 276 -5.79 -15.04 -53.84
N GLU A 277 -4.46 -14.91 -53.77
CA GLU A 277 -3.65 -15.42 -52.65
C GLU A 277 -3.77 -14.56 -51.38
N TYR A 278 -3.81 -13.23 -51.51
CA TYR A 278 -3.67 -12.32 -50.37
C TYR A 278 -5.00 -11.70 -49.89
N TRP A 279 -6.02 -11.60 -50.74
CA TRP A 279 -7.27 -10.89 -50.42
C TRP A 279 -8.04 -11.52 -49.24
N GLY A 280 -8.05 -12.84 -49.13
CA GLY A 280 -8.76 -13.56 -48.06
C GLY A 280 -7.88 -14.05 -46.91
N VAL A 281 -6.61 -14.33 -47.19
CA VAL A 281 -5.75 -15.12 -46.30
C VAL A 281 -5.09 -14.26 -45.23
N VAL A 282 -4.55 -13.09 -45.57
CA VAL A 282 -3.81 -12.27 -44.60
C VAL A 282 -4.70 -11.79 -43.45
N PRO A 283 -5.90 -11.22 -43.70
CA PRO A 283 -6.78 -10.83 -42.61
C PRO A 283 -7.22 -12.03 -41.75
N GLN A 284 -7.55 -13.17 -42.37
CA GLN A 284 -7.97 -14.36 -41.62
C GLN A 284 -6.85 -14.93 -40.75
N CYS A 285 -5.62 -15.01 -41.27
CA CYS A 285 -4.47 -15.46 -40.48
C CYS A 285 -4.19 -14.55 -39.28
N ASP A 286 -4.34 -13.23 -39.43
CA ASP A 286 -4.17 -12.28 -38.33
C ASP A 286 -5.28 -12.43 -37.27
N TRP A 287 -6.53 -12.66 -37.70
CA TRP A 287 -7.64 -12.97 -36.81
C TRP A 287 -7.44 -14.29 -36.06
N ASP A 288 -7.05 -15.34 -36.75
CA ASP A 288 -6.80 -16.66 -36.15
C ASP A 288 -5.65 -16.59 -35.13
N ALA A 289 -4.58 -15.86 -35.45
CA ALA A 289 -3.47 -15.65 -34.53
C ALA A 289 -3.89 -14.83 -33.29
N LEU A 290 -4.77 -13.84 -33.45
CA LEU A 290 -5.30 -13.05 -32.35
C LEU A 290 -6.24 -13.89 -31.47
N GLU A 291 -7.10 -14.70 -32.08
CA GLU A 291 -8.04 -15.59 -31.41
C GLU A 291 -7.31 -16.66 -30.59
N GLN A 292 -6.27 -17.29 -31.15
CA GLN A 292 -5.43 -18.24 -30.40
C GLN A 292 -4.74 -17.59 -29.20
N LYS A 293 -4.25 -16.35 -29.35
CA LYS A 293 -3.65 -15.60 -28.22
C LYS A 293 -4.70 -15.31 -27.16
N HIS A 294 -5.90 -14.89 -27.56
CA HIS A 294 -7.00 -14.62 -26.64
C HIS A 294 -7.37 -15.87 -25.83
N GLN A 295 -7.61 -17.00 -26.50
CA GLN A 295 -7.92 -18.28 -25.85
C GLN A 295 -6.81 -18.73 -24.89
N ARG A 296 -5.53 -18.55 -25.26
CA ARG A 296 -4.40 -18.85 -24.37
C ARG A 296 -4.41 -17.98 -23.12
N THR A 297 -4.65 -16.68 -23.26
CA THR A 297 -4.72 -15.76 -22.13
C THR A 297 -5.92 -16.05 -21.23
N GLU A 298 -7.07 -16.41 -21.79
CA GLU A 298 -8.24 -16.83 -21.02
C GLU A 298 -7.96 -18.09 -20.19
N LEU A 299 -7.28 -19.08 -20.76
CA LEU A 299 -6.87 -20.27 -20.03
C LEU A 299 -5.92 -19.92 -18.87
N GLN A 300 -4.94 -19.04 -19.11
CA GLN A 300 -4.02 -18.59 -18.05
C GLN A 300 -4.75 -17.84 -16.92
N LEU A 301 -5.75 -17.03 -17.25
CA LEU A 301 -6.57 -16.33 -16.25
C LEU A 301 -7.39 -17.32 -15.41
N LYS A 302 -7.99 -18.34 -16.05
CA LYS A 302 -8.73 -19.39 -15.33
C LYS A 302 -7.82 -20.15 -14.39
N THR A 303 -6.65 -20.58 -14.85
CA THR A 303 -5.66 -21.26 -13.99
C THR A 303 -5.24 -20.38 -12.81
N LEU A 304 -4.93 -19.10 -13.05
CA LEU A 304 -4.53 -18.19 -11.96
C LEU A 304 -5.67 -17.93 -10.96
N GLN A 305 -6.91 -17.92 -11.45
CA GLN A 305 -8.08 -17.78 -10.60
C GLN A 305 -8.30 -19.04 -9.74
N ASP A 306 -8.16 -20.23 -10.32
CA ASP A 306 -8.23 -21.50 -9.59
C ASP A 306 -7.12 -21.58 -8.52
N ASP A 307 -5.89 -21.19 -8.86
CA ASP A 307 -4.76 -21.14 -7.92
C ASP A 307 -5.02 -20.15 -6.77
N PHE A 308 -5.62 -18.99 -7.08
CA PHE A 308 -5.98 -17.99 -6.07
C PHE A 308 -7.07 -18.49 -5.13
N ASP A 309 -8.11 -19.14 -5.67
CA ASP A 309 -9.19 -19.73 -4.87
C ASP A 309 -8.67 -20.87 -4.00
N GLN A 310 -7.73 -21.69 -4.52
CA GLN A 310 -7.03 -22.70 -3.73
C GLN A 310 -6.25 -22.06 -2.59
N LEU A 311 -5.39 -21.07 -2.86
CA LEU A 311 -4.58 -20.40 -1.84
C LEU A 311 -5.44 -19.75 -0.75
N LYS A 312 -6.59 -19.19 -1.14
CA LYS A 312 -7.57 -18.63 -0.21
C LYS A 312 -8.15 -19.70 0.70
N SER A 313 -8.53 -20.86 0.15
CA SER A 313 -9.03 -21.98 0.95
C SER A 313 -7.98 -22.55 1.92
N GLU A 314 -6.71 -22.63 1.50
CA GLU A 314 -5.60 -23.06 2.35
C GLU A 314 -5.35 -22.05 3.48
N TYR A 315 -5.38 -20.75 3.17
CA TYR A 315 -5.26 -19.68 4.16
C TYR A 315 -6.40 -19.73 5.19
N ASP A 316 -7.65 -19.87 4.74
CA ASP A 316 -8.82 -19.98 5.61
C ASP A 316 -8.71 -21.21 6.53
N THR A 317 -8.25 -22.34 5.99
CA THR A 317 -8.00 -23.56 6.77
C THR A 317 -6.91 -23.35 7.83
N LEU A 318 -5.80 -22.72 7.47
CA LEU A 318 -4.71 -22.41 8.40
C LEU A 318 -5.16 -21.45 9.50
N LEU A 319 -5.98 -20.47 9.14
CA LEU A 319 -6.58 -19.52 10.07
C LEU A 319 -7.52 -20.22 11.06
N GLU A 320 -8.31 -21.18 10.60
CA GLU A 320 -9.15 -22.02 11.45
C GLU A 320 -8.34 -22.89 12.41
N LEU A 321 -7.26 -23.53 11.93
CA LEU A 321 -6.35 -24.32 12.76
C LEU A 321 -5.68 -23.45 13.84
N HIS A 322 -5.22 -22.25 13.49
CA HIS A 322 -4.64 -21.32 14.47
C HIS A 322 -5.66 -20.90 15.54
N LYS A 323 -6.90 -20.59 15.14
CA LYS A 323 -7.99 -20.29 16.08
C LYS A 323 -8.29 -21.47 17.00
N ARG A 324 -8.38 -22.69 16.46
CA ARG A 324 -8.61 -23.92 17.25
C ARG A 324 -7.44 -24.20 18.20
N GLY A 325 -6.19 -24.07 17.75
CA GLY A 325 -5.00 -24.23 18.57
C GLY A 325 -4.93 -23.22 19.73
N SER A 326 -5.26 -21.96 19.45
CA SER A 326 -5.38 -20.92 20.48
C SER A 326 -6.47 -21.25 21.51
N MET A 327 -7.62 -21.77 21.07
CA MET A 327 -8.71 -22.20 21.96
C MET A 327 -8.33 -23.43 22.81
N GLN A 328 -7.64 -24.41 22.24
CA GLN A 328 -7.18 -25.60 22.96
C GLN A 328 -6.07 -25.26 23.97
N ALA A 329 -5.12 -24.39 23.63
CA ALA A 329 -4.11 -23.90 24.57
C ALA A 329 -4.75 -23.18 25.78
N LYS A 330 -5.80 -22.39 25.56
CA LYS A 330 -6.57 -21.74 26.64
C LYS A 330 -7.34 -22.73 27.53
N THR A 331 -7.78 -23.84 26.95
CA THR A 331 -8.53 -24.90 27.64
C THR A 331 -7.59 -25.83 28.44
N HIS A 332 -6.42 -26.16 27.89
CA HIS A 332 -5.41 -26.97 28.60
C HIS A 332 -4.76 -26.21 29.77
N VAL A 333 -4.50 -24.91 29.65
CA VAL A 333 -4.02 -24.08 30.77
C VAL A 333 -5.07 -23.96 31.89
N SER A 334 -6.36 -24.08 31.56
CA SER A 334 -7.44 -24.08 32.57
C SER A 334 -7.66 -25.47 33.19
N THR A 335 -7.21 -26.54 32.54
CA THR A 335 -7.41 -27.94 33.02
C THR A 335 -6.17 -28.47 33.76
N SER A 336 -4.99 -27.88 33.59
CA SER A 336 -3.76 -28.33 34.28
C SER A 336 -3.54 -27.76 35.69
N VAL A 337 -4.50 -27.01 36.26
CA VAL A 337 -4.42 -26.52 37.66
C VAL A 337 -5.16 -27.45 38.63
N GLN A 338 -5.71 -28.58 38.17
CA GLN A 338 -6.30 -29.60 39.04
C GLN A 338 -5.92 -31.02 38.60
N THR A 339 -4.70 -31.45 38.94
CA THR A 339 -4.36 -32.80 39.40
C THR A 339 -2.86 -32.87 39.64
N ASP A 340 -2.48 -32.95 40.91
CA ASP A 340 -1.14 -33.32 41.35
C ASP A 340 -1.05 -34.85 41.58
N GLU A 341 0.17 -35.34 41.52
CA GLU A 341 0.70 -36.65 42.00
C GLU A 341 0.33 -37.95 41.27
N SER A 342 1.27 -38.45 40.45
CA SER A 342 2.04 -39.69 40.69
C SER A 342 2.45 -40.39 39.38
N GLY A 343 3.73 -40.83 39.28
CA GLY A 343 4.08 -41.99 38.44
C GLY A 343 5.24 -41.81 37.47
N SER A 344 6.41 -42.26 37.91
CA SER A 344 7.72 -42.42 37.28
C SER A 344 7.79 -43.13 35.91
N GLN A 345 8.92 -42.87 35.23
CA GLN A 345 9.71 -43.77 34.35
C GLN A 345 9.17 -44.12 32.94
N GLN A 346 9.80 -43.58 31.89
CA GLN A 346 10.77 -44.38 31.13
C GLN A 346 11.68 -43.52 30.24
N GLN A 347 12.95 -43.90 30.28
CA GLN A 347 14.08 -43.45 29.49
C GLN A 347 13.96 -43.90 28.02
N SER A 348 14.23 -43.00 27.08
CA SER A 348 15.13 -43.31 25.97
C SER A 348 15.86 -42.05 25.53
N HIS A 349 17.17 -42.15 25.65
CA HIS A 349 18.20 -41.18 25.34
C HIS A 349 18.68 -41.39 23.89
N ILE A 350 19.40 -40.38 23.37
CA ILE A 350 20.23 -40.35 22.14
C ILE A 350 19.49 -39.87 20.88
N GLN A 351 19.98 -38.94 20.04
CA GLN A 351 21.03 -37.91 20.05
C GLN A 351 20.90 -37.18 18.69
N SER A 352 21.05 -35.86 18.63
CA SER A 352 21.19 -35.09 17.39
C SER A 352 22.43 -35.51 16.60
N GLN A 353 22.35 -35.53 15.26
CA GLN A 353 23.44 -35.05 14.40
C GLN A 353 22.98 -34.78 12.96
N GLN A 354 23.38 -33.60 12.48
CA GLN A 354 23.51 -33.21 11.08
C GLN A 354 24.62 -34.03 10.42
N GLN A 355 24.45 -34.45 9.15
CA GLN A 355 25.41 -34.20 8.06
C GLN A 355 24.91 -34.73 6.70
N GLU A 356 25.51 -34.12 5.67
CA GLU A 356 25.22 -34.09 4.23
C GLU A 356 25.50 -35.39 3.45
N GLU A 357 24.66 -35.63 2.41
CA GLU A 357 24.92 -36.13 1.02
C GLU A 357 25.78 -37.40 0.73
N PRO A 358 25.85 -37.97 -0.52
CA PRO A 358 25.08 -37.78 -1.79
C PRO A 358 24.75 -39.12 -2.55
N VAL A 359 24.33 -39.03 -3.84
CA VAL A 359 24.47 -40.04 -4.96
C VAL A 359 23.27 -41.04 -5.09
N THR A 360 22.58 -41.32 -6.23
CA THR A 360 22.84 -41.29 -7.69
C THR A 360 21.52 -41.40 -8.50
N SER A 361 21.53 -40.72 -9.66
CA SER A 361 21.08 -41.14 -11.01
C SER A 361 19.62 -41.61 -11.25
N ASP A 362 18.86 -40.83 -12.04
CA ASP A 362 18.76 -41.10 -13.48
C ASP A 362 18.04 -39.96 -14.25
N ALA A 363 18.73 -39.42 -15.26
CA ALA A 363 18.22 -38.56 -16.33
C ALA A 363 17.95 -39.42 -17.60
N PRO A 364 17.30 -38.91 -18.68
CA PRO A 364 18.00 -38.09 -19.69
C PRO A 364 17.17 -36.90 -20.24
N GLU A 365 17.73 -35.70 -20.32
CA GLU A 365 18.45 -35.04 -21.46
C GLU A 365 17.57 -34.46 -22.58
N SER A 366 17.62 -33.12 -22.70
CA SER A 366 17.80 -32.45 -23.99
C SER A 366 18.51 -31.10 -23.80
N ASN A 367 19.64 -30.98 -24.49
CA ASN A 367 20.72 -29.99 -24.39
C ASN A 367 20.43 -28.68 -25.15
N MET A 368 21.03 -27.56 -24.71
CA MET A 368 22.21 -26.99 -25.41
C MET A 368 22.81 -25.74 -24.73
N PHE A 369 24.02 -25.95 -24.19
CA PHE A 369 25.23 -25.11 -24.06
C PHE A 369 25.16 -23.56 -23.89
N PRO A 370 25.94 -23.04 -22.92
CA PRO A 370 26.67 -21.78 -23.05
C PRO A 370 28.18 -22.05 -23.16
N VAL A 371 28.84 -21.53 -24.19
CA VAL A 371 30.31 -21.45 -24.24
C VAL A 371 30.75 -20.06 -24.66
N HIS A 372 31.85 -19.70 -24.02
CA HIS A 372 32.50 -18.43 -23.81
C HIS A 372 33.37 -17.98 -25.00
N GLU A 373 33.58 -16.67 -25.07
CA GLU A 373 34.85 -15.98 -25.40
C GLU A 373 35.31 -15.69 -26.85
N SER A 374 35.73 -14.42 -26.98
CA SER A 374 36.86 -13.89 -27.78
C SER A 374 36.62 -13.27 -29.17
N ARG A 375 36.61 -11.92 -29.15
CA ARG A 375 37.60 -11.02 -29.78
C ARG A 375 37.88 -11.17 -31.29
N GLU A 376 37.63 -10.12 -32.07
CA GLU A 376 38.68 -9.43 -32.84
C GLU A 376 38.19 -8.16 -33.56
N ALA A 377 39.14 -7.24 -33.71
CA ALA A 377 39.00 -5.92 -34.29
C ALA A 377 39.29 -5.93 -35.80
N GLN A 378 38.70 -5.01 -36.56
CA GLN A 378 39.36 -4.43 -37.72
C GLN A 378 39.20 -2.91 -37.76
N ARG A 379 40.37 -2.27 -37.91
CA ARG A 379 40.61 -0.86 -38.20
C ARG A 379 40.25 -0.52 -39.66
N THR A 380 39.92 0.75 -39.90
CA THR A 380 40.45 1.61 -41.00
C THR A 380 40.03 3.06 -40.66
N THR A 381 40.88 3.92 -40.05
CA THR A 381 41.89 4.88 -40.57
C THR A 381 41.41 6.07 -41.44
N TYR A 382 41.57 7.30 -40.87
CA TYR A 382 41.93 8.64 -41.43
C TYR A 382 41.02 9.33 -42.47
N PHE A 383 40.74 10.66 -42.50
CA PHE A 383 41.37 11.94 -42.06
C PHE A 383 40.32 12.83 -41.31
N GLY A 384 40.56 13.86 -40.49
CA GLY A 384 41.67 14.82 -40.35
C GLY A 384 41.23 16.23 -40.78
N GLU A 385 40.99 17.15 -39.81
CA GLU A 385 41.11 18.64 -39.82
C GLU A 385 40.12 19.24 -38.77
N GLU A 386 40.57 19.64 -37.57
CA GLU A 386 41.15 20.95 -37.20
C GLU A 386 40.29 22.17 -37.58
N THR A 387 39.54 22.72 -36.60
CA THR A 387 39.73 24.11 -36.13
C THR A 387 38.78 24.45 -34.97
N ASP A 388 39.35 24.67 -33.79
CA ASP A 388 38.94 25.70 -32.83
C ASP A 388 40.17 26.64 -32.73
N PRO A 389 40.00 27.97 -32.68
CA PRO A 389 40.06 28.54 -31.33
C PRO A 389 39.11 29.74 -31.12
N ARG A 390 38.41 29.68 -29.98
CA ARG A 390 38.36 30.69 -28.91
C ARG A 390 38.50 32.16 -29.33
N LEU A 391 37.51 32.98 -28.93
CA LEU A 391 37.74 34.16 -28.08
C LEU A 391 36.43 34.62 -27.44
N ALA A 392 36.39 34.54 -26.12
CA ALA A 392 35.44 35.27 -25.29
C ALA A 392 35.92 36.72 -25.14
N SER A 393 35.00 37.69 -25.18
CA SER A 393 35.13 38.91 -24.39
C SER A 393 33.79 39.57 -24.10
N SER A 394 33.60 39.73 -22.81
CA SER A 394 32.67 40.56 -22.06
C SER A 394 32.84 42.06 -22.31
N GLN A 395 31.73 42.81 -22.30
CA GLN A 395 31.52 44.15 -21.69
C GLN A 395 30.14 44.64 -22.19
N GLY A 396 29.23 45.21 -21.40
CA GLY A 396 29.41 46.08 -20.26
C GLY A 396 29.09 47.53 -20.68
N GLU A 397 27.85 47.96 -20.42
CA GLU A 397 27.32 49.33 -20.24
C GLU A 397 27.60 50.44 -21.28
N ALA A 398 26.53 51.05 -21.82
CA ALA A 398 26.06 52.40 -21.43
C ALA A 398 25.05 52.98 -22.46
N GLY A 399 24.01 53.66 -21.95
CA GLY A 399 23.56 54.93 -22.55
C GLY A 399 22.25 54.98 -23.37
N ASN A 400 21.14 55.24 -22.67
CA ASN A 400 20.26 56.42 -22.84
C ASN A 400 19.54 56.73 -24.19
N SER A 401 18.20 56.70 -24.17
CA SER A 401 17.24 57.74 -24.66
C SER A 401 15.84 57.09 -24.81
N GLY A 402 14.79 57.55 -24.09
CA GLY A 402 13.79 58.54 -24.55
C GLY A 402 12.97 57.98 -25.73
N ASP A 403 11.65 57.80 -25.75
CA ASP A 403 10.52 58.45 -25.09
C ASP A 403 9.23 57.61 -25.33
N PRO A 404 8.09 57.93 -24.70
CA PRO A 404 6.84 57.16 -24.77
C PRO A 404 5.91 57.64 -25.89
N ILE A 405 5.08 56.75 -26.45
CA ILE A 405 3.87 57.16 -27.20
C ILE A 405 2.69 56.32 -26.74
N SER A 406 1.73 57.00 -26.12
CA SER A 406 0.34 56.60 -26.04
C SER A 406 -0.31 56.76 -27.42
N SER A 407 -1.05 55.74 -27.85
CA SER A 407 -2.35 55.86 -28.55
C SER A 407 -3.09 54.54 -28.41
#